data_AF-A0A0D8L934-F1
#
_entry.id   AF-A0A0D8L934-F1
#
_cell.length_a   1.000
_cell.length_b   1.000
_cell.length_c   1.000
_cell.angle_alpha   90.00
_cell.angle_beta   90.00
_cell.angle_gamma   90.00
#
_symmetry.space_group_name_H-M   'P 1'
#
loop_
_entity.id
_entity.type
_entity.pdbx_description
1 polymer ?
#
loop_
_entity_poly.entity_id
_entity_poly.type
_entity_poly.pdbx_seq_one_letter_code
_entity_poly.pdbx_strand_id
1 'polypeptide(L)'
;MMNESLSQIIAGELKAQTRQVTAAITLLDEGNTVPFIARYRKEVTGGLDDTQLRQLETRLSYLRELNDRRQTILKSIEEQGKLTPELGGGD
;
A
#
# COMPACT_ATOMS: atom_id res chain seq x y z
N MET A 1 -14.92 -9.48 3.54
CA MET A 1 -13.91 -9.53 4.63
C MET A 1 -12.78 -8.55 4.30
N MET A 2 -12.64 -7.54 5.17
CA MET A 2 -11.59 -6.52 5.28
C MET A 2 -10.75 -6.20 4.03
N ASN A 3 -11.27 -5.37 3.13
CA ASN A 3 -10.45 -4.51 2.29
C ASN A 3 -9.86 -3.40 3.18
N GLU A 4 -8.93 -3.73 4.08
CA GLU A 4 -8.14 -2.70 4.75
C GLU A 4 -7.33 -1.95 3.70
N SER A 5 -7.38 -0.62 3.73
CA SER A 5 -6.57 0.20 2.84
C SER A 5 -5.10 -0.14 3.08
N LEU A 6 -4.27 -0.21 2.02
CA LEU A 6 -2.84 -0.52 2.13
C LEU A 6 -2.12 0.25 3.26
N SER A 7 -2.53 1.50 3.46
CA SER A 7 -2.04 2.36 4.53
C SER A 7 -2.38 1.86 5.93
N GLN A 8 -3.54 1.24 6.16
CA GLN A 8 -3.94 0.66 7.45
C GLN A 8 -3.11 -0.57 7.79
N ILE A 9 -2.93 -1.47 6.83
CA ILE A 9 -2.10 -2.68 7.00
C ILE A 9 -0.68 -2.28 7.39
N ILE A 10 -0.08 -1.38 6.60
CA ILE A 10 1.30 -0.94 6.84
C ILE A 10 1.40 -0.14 8.15
N ALA A 11 0.40 0.67 8.51
CA ALA A 11 0.39 1.40 9.78
C ALA A 11 0.42 0.45 10.99
N GLY A 12 -0.33 -0.65 10.94
CA GLY A 12 -0.29 -1.70 11.96
C GLY A 12 1.10 -2.34 12.09
N GLU A 13 1.76 -2.64 10.97
CA GLU A 13 3.10 -3.24 10.97
C GLU A 13 4.19 -2.29 11.47
N LEU A 14 4.10 -1.00 11.13
CA LEU A 14 5.08 0.02 11.51
C LEU A 14 4.84 0.61 12.90
N LYS A 15 3.75 0.22 13.58
CA LYS A 15 3.24 0.87 14.81
C LYS A 15 3.12 2.39 14.63
N ALA A 16 2.68 2.80 13.46
CA ALA A 16 2.52 4.20 13.07
C ALA A 16 1.03 4.53 12.89
N GLN A 17 0.70 5.81 12.81
CA GLN A 17 -0.66 6.22 12.49
C GLN A 17 -0.89 6.11 10.97
N THR A 18 -2.11 5.69 10.57
CA THR A 18 -2.49 5.60 9.16
C THR A 18 -2.23 6.89 8.38
N ARG A 19 -2.44 8.06 9.00
CA ARG A 19 -2.13 9.36 8.38
C ARG A 19 -0.65 9.55 8.04
N GLN A 20 0.26 9.06 8.89
CA GLN A 20 1.70 9.16 8.68
C GLN A 20 2.10 8.30 7.49
N VAL A 21 1.55 7.07 7.43
CA VAL A 21 1.77 6.14 6.33
C VAL A 21 1.18 6.67 5.03
N THR A 22 -0.05 7.19 5.04
CA THR A 22 -0.68 7.80 3.87
C THR A 22 0.16 8.98 3.34
N ALA A 23 0.63 9.88 4.21
CA ALA A 23 1.49 10.98 3.79
C ALA A 23 2.81 10.51 3.17
N ALA A 24 3.45 9.49 3.74
CA ALA A 24 4.66 8.90 3.17
C ALA A 24 4.39 8.20 1.82
N ILE A 25 3.26 7.49 1.68
CA ILE A 25 2.85 6.88 0.40
C ILE A 25 2.68 7.96 -0.67
N THR A 26 1.99 9.06 -0.37
CA THR A 26 1.82 10.17 -1.32
C THR A 26 3.18 10.70 -1.80
N LEU A 27 4.11 10.96 -0.88
CA LEU A 27 5.44 11.46 -1.24
C LEU A 27 6.21 10.48 -2.12
N LEU A 28 6.14 9.18 -1.83
CA LEU A 28 6.77 8.14 -2.66
C LEU A 28 6.13 8.08 -4.06
N ASP A 29 4.80 8.24 -4.15
CA ASP A 29 4.06 8.25 -5.42
C ASP A 29 4.39 9.49 -6.27
N GLU A 30 4.66 10.64 -5.63
CA GLU A 30 5.21 11.84 -6.25
C GLU A 30 6.69 11.68 -6.71
N GLY A 31 7.31 10.52 -6.48
CA GLY A 31 8.68 10.21 -6.90
C GLY A 31 9.76 10.62 -5.90
N ASN A 32 9.40 11.01 -4.68
CA ASN A 32 10.39 11.26 -3.64
C ASN A 32 11.02 9.94 -3.17
N THR A 33 12.31 9.95 -2.85
CA THR A 33 13.02 8.78 -2.33
C THR A 33 12.99 8.74 -0.80
N VAL A 34 13.08 7.56 -0.19
CA VAL A 34 13.18 7.40 1.27
C VAL A 34 14.23 8.32 1.93
N PRO A 35 15.50 8.39 1.47
CA PRO A 35 16.48 9.29 2.08
C PRO A 35 16.10 10.77 1.96
N PHE A 36 15.40 11.16 0.89
CA PHE A 36 14.90 12.53 0.73
C PHE A 36 13.76 12.80 1.72
N ILE A 37 12.79 11.89 1.82
CA ILE A 37 11.64 12.03 2.73
C ILE A 37 12.12 12.09 4.19
N ALA A 38 13.01 11.18 4.59
CA ALA A 38 13.56 11.11 5.94
C ALA A 38 14.30 12.40 6.35
N ARG A 39 14.95 13.07 5.39
CA ARG A 39 15.76 14.27 5.64
C ARG A 39 14.99 15.58 5.52
N TYR A 40 14.06 15.67 4.56
CA TYR A 40 13.43 16.94 4.17
C TYR A 40 11.91 16.97 4.34
N ARG A 41 11.26 15.84 4.60
CA ARG A 41 9.79 15.73 4.73
C ARG A 41 9.35 15.05 6.03
N LYS A 42 10.21 15.05 7.05
CA LYS A 42 9.93 14.43 8.35
C LYS A 42 8.68 14.99 9.03
N GLU A 43 8.41 16.29 8.90
CA GLU A 43 7.21 16.91 9.46
C GLU A 43 5.93 16.46 8.72
N VAL A 44 6.01 16.29 7.40
CA VAL A 44 4.88 15.86 6.56
C VAL A 44 4.46 14.43 6.88
N THR A 45 5.44 13.55 7.12
CA THR A 45 5.19 12.16 7.52
C THR A 45 4.88 12.01 9.01
N GLY A 46 4.81 13.12 9.76
CA GLY A 46 4.56 13.10 11.20
C GLY A 46 5.68 12.42 12.00
N GLY A 47 6.91 12.44 11.50
CA GLY A 47 8.08 11.96 12.24
C GLY A 47 8.56 10.55 11.92
N LEU A 48 8.11 9.92 10.83
CA LEU A 48 8.63 8.60 10.42
C LEU A 48 10.14 8.66 10.20
N ASP A 49 10.88 7.74 10.83
CA ASP A 49 12.33 7.63 10.69
C ASP A 49 12.73 6.78 9.47
N ASP A 50 14.01 6.84 9.07
CA ASP A 50 14.54 6.16 7.88
C ASP A 50 14.20 4.66 7.85
N THR A 51 14.34 3.96 8.98
CA THR A 51 13.97 2.54 9.09
C THR A 51 12.50 2.28 8.79
N GLN A 52 11.60 3.10 9.34
CA GLN A 52 10.16 2.96 9.11
C GLN A 52 9.81 3.27 7.66
N LEU A 53 10.45 4.27 7.04
CA LEU A 53 10.23 4.64 5.65
C LEU A 53 10.73 3.56 4.68
N ARG A 54 11.87 2.92 4.94
CA ARG A 54 12.35 1.77 4.14
C ARG A 54 11.41 0.58 4.23
N GLN A 55 10.93 0.28 5.45
CA GLN A 55 9.99 -0.81 5.66
C GLN A 55 8.64 -0.50 4.99
N LEU A 56 8.18 0.75 5.06
CA LEU A 56 6.99 1.22 4.35
C LEU A 56 7.12 1.02 2.84
N GLU A 57 8.22 1.49 2.23
CA GLU A 57 8.47 1.36 0.79
C GLU A 57 8.45 -0.11 0.36
N THR A 58 9.16 -0.97 1.09
CA THR A 58 9.22 -2.41 0.81
C THR A 58 7.84 -3.06 0.89
N ARG A 59 7.08 -2.78 1.96
CA ARG A 59 5.75 -3.36 2.16
C ARG A 59 4.73 -2.82 1.16
N LEU A 60 4.78 -1.53 0.86
CA LEU A 60 3.94 -0.90 -0.15
C LEU A 60 4.14 -1.55 -1.52
N SER A 61 5.39 -1.73 -1.95
CA SER A 61 5.73 -2.38 -3.21
C SER A 61 5.18 -3.81 -3.27
N TYR A 62 5.43 -4.61 -2.24
CA TYR A 62 4.93 -5.98 -2.13
C TYR A 62 3.40 -6.07 -2.22
N LEU A 63 2.69 -5.22 -1.46
CA LEU A 63 1.23 -5.24 -1.44
C LEU A 63 0.63 -4.74 -2.77
N ARG A 64 1.26 -3.76 -3.43
CA ARG A 64 0.85 -3.30 -4.77
C ARG A 64 1.01 -4.43 -5.80
N GLU A 65 2.13 -5.15 -5.79
CA GLU A 65 2.36 -6.30 -6.67
C GLU A 65 1.33 -7.43 -6.41
N LEU A 66 1.05 -7.74 -5.14
CA LEU A 66 0.04 -8.73 -4.79
C LEU A 66 -1.36 -8.34 -5.31
N ASN A 67 -1.71 -7.06 -5.18
CA ASN A 67 -3.00 -6.55 -5.66
C ASN A 67 -3.08 -6.59 -7.19
N ASP A 68 -2.02 -6.20 -7.90
CA ASP A 68 -1.93 -6.28 -9.35
C ASP A 68 -2.07 -7.73 -9.87
N ARG A 69 -1.37 -8.68 -9.24
CA ARG A 69 -1.53 -10.11 -9.55
C ARG A 69 -2.96 -10.59 -9.31
N ARG A 70 -3.59 -10.18 -8.21
CA ARG A 70 -4.99 -10.50 -7.93
C ARG A 70 -5.91 -9.99 -9.04
N GLN A 71 -5.74 -8.74 -9.45
CA GLN A 71 -6.54 -8.14 -10.53
C GLN A 71 -6.34 -8.85 -11.86
N THR A 72 -5.09 -9.22 -12.17
CA THR A 72 -4.77 -9.99 -13.39
C THR A 72 -5.43 -11.37 -13.38
N ILE A 73 -5.42 -12.07 -12.25
CA ILE A 73 -6.09 -13.38 -12.09
C ILE A 73 -7.60 -13.23 -12.25
N LEU A 74 -8.21 -12.25 -11.58
CA LEU A 74 -9.65 -11.98 -11.68
C LEU A 74 -10.06 -11.66 -13.12
N LYS A 75 -9.29 -10.81 -13.81
CA LYS A 75 -9.51 -10.48 -15.21
C LYS A 75 -9.40 -11.71 -16.12
N SER A 76 -8.39 -12.56 -15.92
CA SER A 76 -8.23 -13.81 -16.68
C SER A 76 -9.40 -14.79 -16.45
N ILE A 77 -9.98 -14.84 -15.24
CA ILE A 77 -11.17 -15.65 -14.93
C ILE A 77 -12.42 -15.07 -15.61
N GLU A 78 -12.55 -13.74 -15.65
CA GLU A 78 -13.61 -13.02 -16.36
C GLU A 78 -13.54 -13.24 -17.87
N GLU A 79 -12.35 -13.11 -18.47
CA GLU A 79 -12.13 -13.33 -19.90
C GLU A 79 -12.41 -14.78 -20.33
N GLN A 80 -12.27 -15.75 -19.42
CA GLN A 80 -12.63 -17.15 -19.65
C GLN A 80 -14.14 -17.43 -19.45
N GLY A 81 -14.95 -16.42 -19.14
CA GLY A 81 -16.39 -16.57 -18.89
C GLY A 81 -16.73 -17.43 -17.68
N LYS A 82 -15.77 -17.66 -16.77
CA LYS A 82 -15.92 -18.48 -15.56
C LYS A 82 -16.07 -17.67 -14.29
N LEU A 83 -16.25 -16.36 -14.41
CA LEU A 83 -16.51 -15.50 -13.26
C LEU A 83 -17.92 -15.83 -12.71
N THR A 84 -17.98 -16.78 -11.79
CA THR A 84 -19.18 -16.99 -10.99
C THR A 84 -19.32 -15.81 -10.01
N PRO A 85 -20.55 -15.34 -9.74
CA PRO A 85 -20.81 -14.17 -8.89
C PRO A 85 -20.35 -14.35 -7.43
N GLU A 86 -19.87 -15.54 -7.03
CA GLU A 86 -19.32 -15.82 -5.71
C GLU A 86 -17.88 -15.31 -5.52
N LEU A 87 -17.17 -14.98 -6.61
CA LEU A 87 -15.77 -14.52 -6.58
C LEU A 87 -15.61 -13.00 -6.70
N GLY A 88 -16.64 -12.30 -7.17
CA GLY A 88 -16.72 -10.85 -7.12
C GLY A 88 -17.36 -10.45 -5.80
N GLY A 89 -16.55 -10.20 -4.77
CA GLY A 89 -16.97 -9.86 -3.40
C GLY A 89 -18.40 -9.31 -3.31
N GLY A 90 -19.32 -10.18 -2.90
CA GLY A 90 -20.70 -9.81 -2.62
C GLY A 90 -20.77 -8.93 -1.37
N ASP A 91 -21.48 -7.80 -1.56
CA ASP A 91 -21.88 -6.75 -0.62
C ASP A 91 -20.77 -5.85 -0.04
#